data_AF-A0A124FFP0-F1
#
_entry.id   AF-A0A124FFP0-F1
#
_cell.length_a   1.000
_cell.length_b   1.000
_cell.length_c   1.000
_cell.angle_alpha   90.00
_cell.angle_beta   90.00
_cell.angle_gamma   90.00
#
_symmetry.space_group_name_H-M   'P 1'
#
loop_
_entity.id
_entity.type
_entity.pdbx_description
1 polymer ?
#
loop_
_entity_poly.entity_id
_entity_poly.type
_entity_poly.pdbx_seq_one_letter_code
_entity_poly.pdbx_strand_id
1 'polypeptide(L)'
;MERVLRDIISEGCTRIYCVHLSSKLSAFYNVMKSVTERLKEKFPSVTFRVIDTRQVSIGAGYVLLKLMESVKDGREDLERVVQEANERIKIRFSVLEFDYLMKSGRVKAITGMLGNLIKIHPILSIEDGELRVVAKKRGLKNVVEKIVQDLKIDGRKMLG
;
A
#
# COMPACT_ATOMS: atom_id res chain seq x y z
N MET A 1 -2.39 -19.91 2.03
CA MET A 1 -1.46 -19.25 1.11
C MET A 1 -0.46 -20.23 0.51
N GLU A 2 0.27 -21.02 1.31
CA GLU A 2 1.16 -22.06 0.75
C GLU A 2 0.45 -23.01 -0.23
N ARG A 3 -0.77 -23.47 0.12
CA ARG A 3 -1.63 -24.25 -0.78
C ARG A 3 -1.84 -23.56 -2.14
N VAL A 4 -2.26 -22.30 -2.14
CA VAL A 4 -2.49 -21.51 -3.37
C VAL A 4 -1.23 -21.44 -4.23
N LEU A 5 -0.06 -21.24 -3.63
CA LEU A 5 1.19 -21.22 -4.38
C LEU A 5 1.54 -22.58 -4.97
N ARG A 6 1.29 -23.68 -4.24
CA ARG A 6 1.48 -25.04 -4.76
C ARG A 6 0.55 -25.34 -5.93
N ASP A 7 -0.70 -24.89 -5.85
CA ASP A 7 -1.69 -25.05 -6.91
C ASP A 7 -1.19 -24.32 -8.18
N ILE A 8 -0.75 -23.06 -8.06
CA ILE A 8 -0.16 -22.28 -9.16
C ILE A 8 1.09 -22.97 -9.75
N ILE A 9 1.96 -23.53 -8.90
CA ILE A 9 3.15 -24.26 -9.38
C ILE A 9 2.75 -25.53 -10.14
N SER A 10 1.70 -26.23 -9.69
CA SER A 10 1.20 -27.44 -10.35
C SER A 10 0.61 -27.17 -11.73
N GLU A 11 0.18 -25.93 -11.99
CA GLU A 11 -0.24 -25.45 -13.31
C GLU A 11 0.94 -25.12 -14.24
N GLY A 12 2.19 -25.29 -13.77
CA GLY A 12 3.41 -25.09 -14.56
C GLY A 12 4.02 -23.70 -14.46
N CYS A 13 3.49 -22.82 -13.59
CA CYS A 13 4.06 -21.49 -13.38
C CYS A 13 5.45 -21.56 -12.72
N THR A 14 6.47 -21.06 -13.42
CA THR A 14 7.87 -21.02 -12.94
C THR A 14 8.28 -19.64 -12.41
N ARG A 15 7.46 -18.60 -12.62
CA ARG A 15 7.71 -17.23 -12.14
C ARG A 15 6.48 -16.72 -11.42
N ILE A 16 6.60 -16.45 -10.12
CA ILE A 16 5.48 -16.05 -9.27
C ILE A 16 5.80 -14.73 -8.56
N TYR A 17 4.92 -13.75 -8.75
CA TYR A 17 5.02 -12.42 -8.16
C TYR A 17 3.93 -12.25 -7.09
N CYS A 18 4.35 -12.16 -5.84
CA CYS A 18 3.46 -11.95 -4.69
C CYS A 18 3.46 -10.46 -4.32
N VAL A 19 2.50 -9.71 -4.84
CA VAL A 19 2.38 -8.26 -4.60
C VAL A 19 1.50 -8.01 -3.38
N HIS A 20 2.02 -7.25 -2.41
CA HIS A 20 1.33 -7.00 -1.14
C HIS A 20 1.22 -5.51 -0.83
N LEU A 21 0.16 -5.18 -0.09
CA LEU A 21 0.02 -3.88 0.56
C LEU A 21 1.18 -3.64 1.53
N SER A 22 1.36 -2.38 1.94
CA SER A 22 2.48 -1.93 2.78
C SER A 22 2.83 -2.88 3.93
N SER A 23 4.08 -3.32 3.98
CA SER A 23 4.62 -4.16 5.07
C SER A 23 4.54 -3.49 6.44
N LYS A 24 4.47 -2.15 6.49
CA LYS A 24 4.32 -1.39 7.74
C LYS A 24 2.88 -1.34 8.26
N LEU A 25 1.90 -1.74 7.44
CA LEU A 25 0.47 -1.76 7.79
C LEU A 25 -0.11 -3.18 7.89
N SER A 26 0.61 -4.17 7.36
CA SER A 26 0.25 -5.59 7.45
C SER A 26 1.48 -6.48 7.54
N ALA A 27 1.43 -7.44 8.47
CA ALA A 27 2.45 -8.47 8.61
C ALA A 27 2.46 -9.49 7.45
N PHE A 28 1.46 -9.45 6.56
CA PHE A 28 1.28 -10.47 5.53
C PHE A 28 2.43 -10.52 4.51
N TYR A 29 3.09 -9.40 4.25
CA TYR A 29 4.32 -9.36 3.45
C TYR A 29 5.40 -10.28 4.02
N ASN A 30 5.66 -10.21 5.33
CA ASN A 30 6.65 -11.05 6.00
C ASN A 30 6.22 -12.52 6.02
N VAL A 31 4.94 -12.80 6.25
CA VAL A 31 4.39 -14.16 6.15
C VAL A 31 4.64 -14.74 4.76
N MET A 32 4.40 -13.96 3.70
CA MET A 32 4.66 -14.40 2.34
C MET A 32 6.14 -14.67 2.09
N LYS A 33 7.05 -13.79 2.54
CA LYS A 33 8.50 -14.04 2.44
C LYS A 33 8.87 -15.40 3.02
N SER A 34 8.46 -15.67 4.26
CA SER A 34 8.74 -16.96 4.91
C SER A 34 8.13 -18.16 4.20
N VAL A 35 6.92 -18.03 3.63
CA VAL A 35 6.30 -19.10 2.83
C VAL A 35 7.09 -19.35 1.54
N THR A 36 7.46 -18.28 0.82
CA THR A 36 8.21 -18.40 -0.44
C THR A 36 9.63 -18.93 -0.24
N GLU A 37 10.30 -18.61 0.87
CA GLU A 37 11.61 -19.16 1.23
C GLU A 37 11.54 -20.69 1.37
N ARG A 38 10.57 -21.21 2.13
CA ARG A 38 10.37 -22.67 2.28
C ARG A 38 9.98 -23.36 0.97
N LEU A 39 9.18 -22.70 0.13
CA LEU A 39 8.79 -23.26 -1.17
C LEU A 39 9.96 -23.26 -2.16
N LYS A 40 10.85 -22.27 -2.09
CA LYS A 40 12.05 -22.21 -2.93
C LYS A 40 12.97 -23.41 -2.70
N GLU A 41 13.10 -23.89 -1.46
CA GLU A 41 13.84 -25.12 -1.14
C GLU A 41 13.23 -26.37 -1.80
N LYS A 42 11.89 -26.43 -1.88
CA LYS A 42 11.15 -27.56 -2.46
C LYS A 42 11.02 -27.50 -3.98
N PHE A 43 11.05 -26.29 -4.55
CA PHE A 43 10.83 -26.01 -5.96
C PHE A 43 11.92 -25.06 -6.49
N PRO A 44 13.17 -25.54 -6.63
CA PRO A 44 14.31 -24.67 -6.99
C PRO A 44 14.22 -24.08 -8.40
N SER A 45 13.41 -24.68 -9.29
CA SER A 45 13.12 -24.16 -10.63
C SER A 45 12.10 -23.01 -10.64
N VAL A 46 11.44 -22.73 -9.51
CA VAL A 46 10.43 -21.66 -9.40
C VAL A 46 11.08 -20.41 -8.81
N THR A 47 10.92 -19.31 -9.54
CA THR A 47 11.36 -17.98 -9.11
C THR A 47 10.23 -17.24 -8.42
N PHE A 48 10.38 -16.97 -7.12
CA PHE A 48 9.48 -16.12 -6.36
C PHE A 48 9.99 -14.67 -6.28
N ARG A 49 9.07 -13.72 -6.35
CA ARG A 49 9.31 -12.30 -6.07
C ARG A 49 8.21 -11.80 -5.13
N VAL A 50 8.56 -11.51 -3.88
CA VAL A 50 7.63 -10.91 -2.91
C VAL A 50 7.85 -9.40 -2.93
N ILE A 51 6.79 -8.63 -3.18
CA ILE A 51 6.89 -7.20 -3.47
C ILE A 51 6.03 -6.43 -2.46
N ASP A 52 6.65 -5.47 -1.79
CA ASP A 52 5.97 -4.51 -0.94
C ASP A 52 5.61 -3.28 -1.77
N THR A 53 4.32 -3.01 -1.97
CA THR A 53 3.87 -1.82 -2.72
C THR A 53 4.13 -0.51 -1.98
N ARG A 54 4.38 -0.55 -0.66
CA ARG A 54 4.40 0.61 0.23
C ARG A 54 3.12 1.45 0.17
N GLN A 55 2.03 0.84 -0.27
CA GLN A 55 0.74 1.48 -0.49
C GLN A 55 -0.41 0.58 -0.02
N VAL A 56 -1.63 1.11 -0.05
CA VAL A 56 -2.86 0.36 0.20
C VAL A 56 -3.92 0.74 -0.83
N SER A 57 -4.97 -0.06 -0.94
CA SER A 57 -6.13 0.23 -1.79
C SER A 57 -5.71 0.62 -3.23
N ILE A 58 -6.24 1.71 -3.77
CA ILE A 58 -5.96 2.16 -5.15
C ILE A 58 -4.48 2.50 -5.39
N GLY A 59 -3.73 2.92 -4.37
CA GLY A 59 -2.29 3.14 -4.48
C GLY A 59 -1.55 1.84 -4.75
N ALA A 60 -1.88 0.77 -4.02
CA ALA A 60 -1.32 -0.55 -4.26
C ALA A 60 -1.73 -1.10 -5.64
N GLY A 61 -2.97 -0.84 -6.07
CA GLY A 61 -3.45 -1.17 -7.41
C GLY A 61 -2.65 -0.47 -8.52
N TYR A 62 -2.34 0.82 -8.36
CA TYR A 62 -1.49 1.55 -9.32
C TYR A 62 -0.09 0.95 -9.42
N VAL A 63 0.53 0.63 -8.27
CA VAL A 63 1.84 -0.05 -8.25
C VAL A 63 1.77 -1.40 -8.97
N LEU A 64 0.72 -2.20 -8.74
CA LEU A 64 0.52 -3.48 -9.43
C LEU A 64 0.45 -3.30 -10.95
N LEU A 65 -0.28 -2.32 -11.45
CA LEU A 65 -0.35 -2.04 -12.88
C LEU A 65 1.03 -1.70 -13.46
N LYS A 66 1.83 -0.89 -12.76
CA LYS A 66 3.20 -0.56 -13.19
C LYS A 66 4.16 -1.73 -13.15
N LEU A 67 4.00 -2.63 -12.19
CA LEU A 67 4.73 -3.89 -12.14
C LEU A 67 4.37 -4.81 -13.31
N MET A 68 3.07 -4.92 -13.64
CA MET A 68 2.63 -5.73 -14.79
C MET A 68 3.18 -5.22 -16.12
N GLU A 69 3.13 -3.90 -16.35
CA GLU A 69 3.77 -3.25 -17.50
C GLU A 69 5.27 -3.57 -17.54
N SER A 70 5.98 -3.35 -16.42
CA SER A 70 7.43 -3.53 -16.34
C SER A 70 7.87 -4.98 -16.54
N VAL A 71 7.12 -5.96 -16.02
CA VAL A 71 7.40 -7.38 -16.23
C VAL A 71 7.21 -7.78 -17.70
N LYS A 72 6.19 -7.23 -18.36
CA LYS A 72 5.97 -7.45 -19.80
C LYS A 72 7.12 -6.89 -20.64
N ASP A 73 7.67 -5.75 -20.23
CA ASP A 73 8.80 -5.09 -20.90
C ASP A 73 10.17 -5.68 -20.50
N GLY A 74 10.19 -6.74 -19.69
CA GLY A 74 11.42 -7.43 -19.29
C GLY A 74 12.29 -6.68 -18.27
N ARG A 75 11.77 -5.64 -17.59
CA ARG A 75 12.51 -4.96 -16.53
C ARG A 75 12.69 -5.90 -15.33
N GLU A 76 13.93 -6.05 -14.87
CA GLU A 76 14.26 -6.92 -13.73
C GLU A 76 14.19 -6.21 -12.37
N ASP A 77 14.46 -4.90 -12.34
CA ASP A 77 14.46 -4.08 -11.13
C ASP A 77 13.05 -3.59 -10.78
N LEU A 78 12.28 -4.47 -10.14
CA LEU A 78 10.91 -4.17 -9.70
C LEU A 78 10.85 -3.24 -8.50
N GLU A 79 11.92 -3.13 -7.71
CA GLU A 79 11.98 -2.21 -6.57
C GLU A 79 11.99 -0.76 -7.07
N ARG A 80 12.77 -0.49 -8.13
CA ARG A 80 12.76 0.82 -8.80
C ARG A 80 11.39 1.16 -9.37
N VAL A 81 10.67 0.18 -9.93
CA VAL A 81 9.29 0.38 -10.43
C VAL A 81 8.35 0.78 -9.29
N VAL A 82 8.46 0.13 -8.13
CA VAL A 82 7.70 0.51 -6.93
C VAL A 82 8.03 1.93 -6.52
N GLN A 83 9.31 2.31 -6.49
CA GLN A 83 9.75 3.67 -6.14
C GLN A 83 9.18 4.72 -7.12
N GLU A 84 9.39 4.54 -8.42
CA GLU A 84 8.89 5.42 -9.48
C GLU A 84 7.36 5.59 -9.42
N ALA A 85 6.64 4.49 -9.14
CA ALA A 85 5.19 4.54 -8.96
C ALA A 85 4.79 5.33 -7.70
N ASN A 86 5.47 5.12 -6.58
CA ASN A 86 5.19 5.80 -5.31
C ASN A 86 5.40 7.33 -5.40
N GLU A 87 6.35 7.80 -6.19
CA GLU A 87 6.58 9.23 -6.42
C GLU A 87 5.36 9.93 -7.06
N ARG A 88 4.61 9.19 -7.88
CA ARG A 88 3.42 9.65 -8.60
C ARG A 88 2.12 9.51 -7.80
N ILE A 89 2.12 8.72 -6.74
CA ILE A 89 0.91 8.49 -5.92
C ILE A 89 0.73 9.63 -4.93
N LYS A 90 -0.44 10.28 -4.98
CA LYS A 90 -0.90 11.26 -3.98
C LYS A 90 -2.31 10.88 -3.54
N ILE A 91 -2.41 10.29 -2.36
CA ILE A 91 -3.67 9.84 -1.78
C ILE A 91 -3.98 10.68 -0.55
N ARG A 92 -5.22 11.16 -0.49
CA ARG A 92 -5.80 11.84 0.67
C ARG A 92 -7.16 11.24 0.93
N PHE A 93 -7.41 10.82 2.17
CA PHE A 93 -8.69 10.24 2.56
C PHE A 93 -9.03 10.58 4.00
N SER A 94 -10.29 10.43 4.35
CA SER A 94 -10.77 10.58 5.73
C SER A 94 -11.59 9.35 6.08
N VAL A 95 -11.66 9.03 7.37
CA VAL A 95 -12.59 8.01 7.88
C VAL A 95 -13.70 8.69 8.67
N LEU A 96 -14.91 8.12 8.58
CA LEU A 96 -16.07 8.62 9.33
C LEU A 96 -16.06 8.11 10.77
N GLU A 97 -15.58 6.88 10.97
CA GLU A 97 -15.53 6.21 12.27
C GLU A 97 -14.10 5.73 12.59
N PHE A 98 -13.51 6.26 13.66
CA PHE A 98 -12.15 5.91 14.10
C PHE A 98 -12.07 4.55 14.77
N ASP A 99 -13.19 4.06 15.29
CA ASP A 99 -13.26 2.84 16.08
C ASP A 99 -12.70 1.64 15.33
N TYR A 100 -12.91 1.56 14.01
CA TYR A 100 -12.33 0.49 13.19
C TYR A 100 -10.81 0.56 13.09
N LEU A 101 -10.25 1.76 12.90
CA LEU A 101 -8.80 1.94 12.90
C LEU A 101 -8.20 1.62 14.28
N MET A 102 -8.90 2.02 15.35
CA MET A 102 -8.51 1.72 16.74
C MET A 102 -8.52 0.21 17.03
N LYS A 103 -9.65 -0.47 16.76
CA LYS A 103 -9.81 -1.91 17.00
C LYS A 103 -8.86 -2.76 16.16
N SER A 104 -8.51 -2.30 14.95
CA SER A 104 -7.64 -3.05 14.04
C SER A 104 -6.15 -3.04 14.43
N GLY A 105 -5.73 -2.26 15.43
CA GLY A 105 -4.31 -2.15 15.82
C GLY A 105 -3.47 -1.23 14.94
N ARG A 106 -4.05 -0.61 13.90
CA ARG A 106 -3.39 0.41 13.05
C ARG A 106 -3.43 1.79 13.70
N VAL A 107 -3.67 1.82 15.01
CA VAL A 107 -3.87 3.00 15.87
C VAL A 107 -2.62 3.86 15.99
N LYS A 108 -1.42 3.25 15.96
CA LYS A 108 -0.15 3.98 16.09
C LYS A 108 0.00 5.11 15.06
N ALA A 109 -0.67 4.99 13.91
CA ALA A 109 -0.72 6.03 12.88
C ALA A 109 -1.59 7.25 13.23
N ILE A 110 -2.51 7.10 14.19
CA ILE A 110 -3.52 8.10 14.56
C ILE A 110 -3.51 8.42 16.07
N THR A 111 -2.54 7.94 16.84
CA THR A 111 -2.45 8.11 18.31
C THR A 111 -2.49 9.57 18.77
N GLY A 112 -2.00 10.52 17.96
CA GLY A 112 -2.10 11.96 18.22
C GLY A 112 -3.52 12.55 18.10
N MET A 113 -4.56 11.73 18.02
CA MET A 113 -5.97 12.13 17.88
C MET A 113 -6.84 11.81 19.09
N LEU A 114 -6.30 11.15 20.12
CA LEU A 114 -7.02 10.83 21.35
C LEU A 114 -7.37 12.12 22.12
N GLY A 115 -8.55 12.67 21.88
CA GLY A 115 -9.10 13.84 22.58
C GLY A 115 -10.58 14.06 22.24
N ASN A 116 -11.30 14.75 23.13
CA ASN A 116 -12.76 15.00 23.11
C ASN A 116 -13.23 15.99 22.00
N LEU A 117 -12.70 15.86 20.79
CA LEU A 117 -12.99 16.80 19.70
C LEU A 117 -14.15 16.28 18.83
N ILE A 118 -15.36 16.43 19.37
CA ILE A 118 -16.62 16.15 18.67
C ILE A 118 -16.61 16.80 17.27
N LYS A 119 -16.86 15.99 16.22
CA LYS A 119 -16.94 16.38 14.79
C LYS A 119 -15.63 16.81 14.11
N ILE A 120 -14.46 16.46 14.66
CA ILE A 120 -13.18 16.59 13.94
C ILE A 120 -12.83 15.29 13.24
N HIS A 121 -12.54 15.37 11.94
CA HIS A 121 -12.09 14.27 11.11
C HIS A 121 -10.64 14.52 10.64
N PRO A 122 -9.74 13.52 10.67
CA PRO A 122 -8.43 13.61 10.09
C PRO A 122 -8.52 13.43 8.60
N ILE A 123 -7.58 14.08 7.94
CA ILE A 123 -7.20 13.76 6.58
C ILE A 123 -5.91 12.97 6.70
N LEU A 124 -5.93 11.80 6.10
CA LEU A 124 -4.90 10.78 6.15
C LEU A 124 -4.22 10.67 4.79
N SER A 125 -2.96 10.28 4.82
CA SER A 125 -2.12 9.96 3.66
C SER A 125 -1.37 8.65 3.93
N ILE A 126 -0.81 8.07 2.87
CA ILE A 126 0.22 7.04 2.98
C ILE A 126 1.56 7.67 2.61
N GLU A 127 2.51 7.64 3.54
CA GLU A 127 3.86 8.18 3.36
C GLU A 127 4.85 7.13 3.86
N ASP A 128 5.82 6.77 3.02
CA ASP A 128 6.80 5.72 3.28
C ASP A 128 6.19 4.40 3.76
N GLY A 129 5.01 4.05 3.21
CA GLY A 129 4.25 2.86 3.59
C GLY A 129 3.46 2.99 4.91
N GLU A 130 3.49 4.12 5.59
CA GLU A 130 2.77 4.32 6.85
C GLU A 130 1.56 5.22 6.67
N LEU A 131 0.55 4.98 7.50
CA LEU A 131 -0.58 5.90 7.60
C LEU A 131 -0.14 7.14 8.38
N ARG A 132 -0.35 8.33 7.79
CA ARG A 132 0.00 9.63 8.38
C ARG A 132 -1.21 10.55 8.43
N VAL A 133 -1.37 11.28 9.53
CA VAL A 133 -2.34 12.36 9.65
C VAL A 133 -1.74 13.64 9.07
N VAL A 134 -2.28 14.11 7.95
CA VAL A 134 -1.78 15.31 7.25
C VAL A 134 -2.56 16.57 7.59
N ALA A 135 -3.81 16.44 8.04
CA ALA A 135 -4.61 17.55 8.54
C ALA A 135 -5.75 17.06 9.45
N LYS A 136 -6.37 17.99 10.17
CA LYS A 136 -7.60 17.77 10.96
C LYS A 136 -8.59 18.86 10.60
N LYS A 137 -9.83 18.50 10.24
CA LYS A 137 -10.88 19.44 9.84
C LYS A 137 -12.19 19.11 10.55
N ARG A 138 -12.95 20.15 10.91
CA ARG A 138 -14.27 20.00 11.51
C ARG A 138 -15.33 19.92 10.40
N GLY A 139 -16.16 18.88 10.43
CA GLY A 139 -17.20 18.65 9.44
C GLY A 139 -16.69 18.17 8.07
N LEU A 140 -17.49 17.33 7.41
CA LEU A 140 -17.11 16.63 6.18
C LEU A 140 -16.87 17.59 4.99
N LYS A 141 -17.60 18.70 4.91
CA LYS A 141 -17.40 19.71 3.85
C LYS A 141 -15.96 20.24 3.84
N ASN A 142 -15.46 20.65 5.02
CA ASN A 142 -14.11 21.19 5.17
C ASN A 142 -13.02 20.14 4.93
N VAL A 143 -13.33 18.85 5.19
CA VAL A 143 -12.46 17.73 4.86
C VAL A 143 -12.29 17.62 3.36
N VAL A 144 -13.39 17.57 2.60
CA VAL A 144 -13.38 17.44 1.14
C VAL A 144 -12.68 18.64 0.49
N GLU A 145 -13.01 19.86 0.92
CA GLU A 145 -12.36 21.08 0.40
C GLU A 145 -10.84 21.04 0.59
N LYS A 146 -10.37 20.60 1.76
CA LYS A 146 -8.94 20.48 2.05
C LYS A 146 -8.28 19.37 1.21
N ILE A 147 -8.93 18.22 1.03
CA ILE A 147 -8.45 17.14 0.15
C ILE A 147 -8.26 17.67 -1.28
N VAL A 148 -9.26 18.37 -1.82
CA VAL A 148 -9.19 18.94 -3.18
C VAL A 148 -8.07 19.97 -3.28
N GLN A 149 -7.91 20.83 -2.26
CA GLN A 149 -6.83 21.82 -2.23
C GLN A 149 -5.44 21.15 -2.24
N ASP A 150 -5.24 20.11 -1.43
CA ASP A 150 -3.97 19.39 -1.36
C ASP A 150 -3.62 18.73 -2.69
N LEU A 151 -4.59 18.03 -3.30
CA LEU A 151 -4.38 17.38 -4.59
C LEU A 151 -4.11 18.39 -5.72
N LYS A 152 -4.71 19.59 -5.69
CA LYS A 152 -4.37 20.67 -6.64
C LYS A 152 -2.92 21.16 -6.46
N ILE A 153 -2.44 21.27 -5.23
CA ILE A 153 -1.06 21.68 -4.94
C ILE A 153 -0.10 20.60 -5.43
N ASP A 154 -0.37 19.34 -5.09
CA ASP A 154 0.47 18.22 -5.49
C ASP A 154 0.52 18.08 -7.03
N GLY A 155 -0.63 18.18 -7.70
CA GLY A 155 -0.70 18.14 -9.16
C GLY A 155 0.13 19.25 -9.84
N ARG A 156 0.13 20.47 -9.30
CA ARG A 156 0.99 21.56 -9.83
C ARG A 156 2.48 21.25 -9.67
N LYS A 157 2.89 20.66 -8.55
CA LYS A 157 4.29 20.28 -8.31
C LYS A 157 4.77 19.11 -9.18
N MET A 158 3.85 18.32 -9.72
CA MET A 158 4.18 17.21 -10.62
C MET A 158 4.28 17.62 -12.08
N LEU A 159 3.63 18.73 -12.45
CA LEU A 159 3.56 19.22 -13.83
C LEU A 159 4.57 20.35 -14.12
N GLY A 160 5.12 20.98 -13.08
CA GLY A 160 6.20 21.96 -13.18
C GLY A 160 7.54 21.31 -12.86
#